data_AF-A0A857FKW8-F1
#
_entry.id   AF-A0A857FKW8-F1
#
_cell.length_a   1.000
_cell.length_b   1.000
_cell.length_c   1.000
_cell.angle_alpha   90.00
_cell.angle_beta   90.00
_cell.angle_gamma   90.00
#
_symmetry.space_group_name_H-M   'P 1'
#
loop_
_entity.id
_entity.type
_entity.pdbx_description
1 polymer ?
#
loop_
_entity_poly.entity_id
_entity_poly.type
_entity_poly.pdbx_seq_one_letter_code
_entity_poly.pdbx_strand_id
1 'polypeptide(L)'
;MPFQNQVYQEPAYGVPGTYASNNPSASVLAGEGALVAGTGGCTIAAFGWIQGDGQTVLNTPPGTSVGSGATATATLGTETTYTVSALAVNAAGTGYATGDTVTFTGGTATVSAIGTSGAVTAVTLKTSPAQTTDPAATGVATTTSGSGTGLTLDVTATPGTSSSGVVASVTVSAGGSGYTAVPTVTISGGGGTGATATATIYGGAVTGVTVTDGGSGYTSAPTVTITQEAATPGAPDGFVFNDRSAWISDIYDEATMVMPQGYMLDLKAQGDYFAVSTTASTRGQKVFASTTDGTISTAAAGSTVSGAIETEFYVAIGGNAGETITISTWDHN
;
A
#
# COMPACT_ATOMS: atom_id res chain seq x y z
N MET A 1 -4.93 -64.50 36.79
CA MET A 1 -4.05 -63.59 36.02
C MET A 1 -4.86 -62.35 35.71
N PRO A 2 -4.55 -61.18 36.28
CA PRO A 2 -5.31 -59.97 35.99
C PRO A 2 -5.10 -59.61 34.51
N PHE A 3 -6.18 -59.26 33.82
CA PHE A 3 -6.09 -58.72 32.47
C PHE A 3 -5.32 -57.39 32.49
N GLN A 4 -4.53 -57.16 31.44
CA GLN A 4 -3.84 -55.90 31.22
C GLN A 4 -4.85 -54.74 31.22
N ASN A 5 -4.76 -53.81 32.18
CA ASN A 5 -5.70 -52.68 32.32
C ASN A 5 -5.20 -51.37 31.68
N GLN A 6 -3.97 -51.37 31.17
CA GLN A 6 -3.32 -50.22 30.56
C GLN A 6 -2.56 -50.68 29.32
N VAL A 7 -2.92 -50.06 28.19
CA VAL A 7 -2.14 -50.10 26.95
C VAL A 7 -1.37 -48.79 26.91
N TYR A 8 -0.03 -48.86 26.97
CA TYR A 8 0.80 -47.72 26.58
C TYR A 8 0.73 -47.60 25.07
N GLN A 9 -0.22 -46.81 24.57
CA GLN A 9 -0.13 -46.30 23.21
C GLN A 9 0.93 -45.21 23.24
N GLU A 10 2.12 -45.52 22.76
CA GLU A 10 3.00 -44.51 22.22
C GLU A 10 2.51 -44.26 20.79
N PRO A 11 1.70 -43.22 20.52
CA PRO A 11 1.41 -42.86 19.14
C PRO A 11 2.74 -42.64 18.44
N ALA A 12 2.90 -43.23 17.25
CA ALA A 12 4.10 -43.00 16.45
C ALA A 12 4.29 -41.48 16.29
N TYR A 13 5.52 -40.98 16.51
CA TYR A 13 5.85 -39.58 16.25
C TYR A 13 5.37 -39.21 14.85
N GLY A 14 4.45 -38.24 14.78
CA GLY A 14 3.90 -37.76 13.52
C GLY A 14 5.04 -37.24 12.66
N VAL A 15 5.23 -37.82 11.47
CA VAL A 15 6.25 -37.34 10.53
C VAL A 15 5.67 -36.11 9.82
N PRO A 16 6.34 -34.95 9.86
CA PRO A 16 5.86 -33.77 9.15
C PRO A 16 5.56 -34.07 7.67
N GLY A 17 4.45 -33.51 7.17
CA GLY A 17 3.99 -33.70 5.81
C GLY A 17 3.03 -34.90 5.64
N THR A 18 2.86 -35.76 6.65
CA THR A 18 2.00 -36.94 6.58
C THR A 18 0.60 -36.68 7.16
N TYR A 19 -0.35 -37.57 6.85
CA TYR A 19 -1.71 -37.48 7.40
C TYR A 19 -1.71 -37.58 8.93
N ALA A 20 -2.43 -36.67 9.58
CA ALA A 20 -2.63 -36.67 11.02
C ALA A 20 -3.91 -37.38 11.47
N SER A 21 -4.84 -37.62 10.54
CA SER A 21 -6.09 -38.33 10.81
C SER A 21 -6.58 -39.08 9.57
N ASN A 22 -7.69 -39.80 9.73
CA ASN A 22 -8.42 -40.46 8.64
C ASN A 22 -9.54 -39.59 8.05
N ASN A 23 -9.56 -38.29 8.36
CA ASN A 23 -10.54 -37.38 7.77
C ASN A 23 -10.37 -37.27 6.26
N PRO A 24 -11.44 -36.88 5.53
CA PRO A 24 -11.34 -36.64 4.09
C PRO A 24 -10.24 -35.63 3.78
N SER A 25 -9.48 -35.90 2.71
CA SER A 25 -8.49 -34.98 2.16
C SER A 25 -8.76 -34.74 0.67
N ALA A 26 -8.36 -33.56 0.19
CA ALA A 26 -8.46 -33.20 -1.21
C ALA A 26 -7.10 -32.77 -1.73
N SER A 27 -6.65 -33.43 -2.80
CA SER A 27 -5.48 -32.99 -3.57
C SER A 27 -5.88 -31.91 -4.57
N VAL A 28 -4.97 -30.99 -4.82
CA VAL A 28 -5.08 -30.04 -5.93
C VAL A 28 -4.96 -30.84 -7.24
N LEU A 29 -5.91 -30.62 -8.14
CA LEU A 29 -5.86 -31.26 -9.45
C LEU A 29 -4.88 -30.49 -10.33
N ALA A 30 -3.86 -31.19 -10.83
CA ALA A 30 -3.06 -30.68 -11.94
C ALA A 30 -3.96 -30.54 -13.19
N GLY A 31 -3.66 -29.57 -14.05
CA GLY A 31 -4.24 -29.51 -15.40
C GLY A 31 -3.79 -30.68 -16.29
N GLU A 32 -3.60 -30.46 -17.58
CA GLU A 32 -2.95 -31.47 -18.43
C GLU A 32 -1.49 -31.67 -17.98
N GLY A 33 -1.22 -32.72 -17.20
CA GLY A 33 0.11 -33.05 -16.70
C GLY A 33 0.13 -33.39 -15.21
N ALA A 34 1.28 -33.23 -14.57
CA ALA A 34 1.49 -33.45 -13.14
C ALA A 34 2.08 -32.20 -12.49
N LEU A 35 1.77 -31.98 -11.22
CA LEU A 35 2.47 -30.96 -10.44
C LEU A 35 3.90 -31.40 -10.20
N VAL A 36 4.86 -30.54 -10.51
CA VAL A 36 6.30 -30.83 -10.41
C VAL A 36 7.02 -29.79 -9.56
N ALA A 37 7.99 -30.22 -8.76
CA ALA A 37 8.85 -29.32 -8.00
C ALA A 37 9.67 -28.43 -8.95
N GLY A 38 9.64 -27.13 -8.72
CA GLY A 38 10.38 -26.15 -9.50
C GLY A 38 11.85 -26.06 -9.16
N THR A 39 12.51 -25.03 -9.69
CA THR A 39 13.94 -24.77 -9.47
C THR A 39 14.30 -24.71 -7.98
N GLY A 40 15.32 -25.47 -7.58
CA GLY A 40 15.74 -25.56 -6.16
C GLY A 40 14.97 -26.58 -5.33
N GLY A 41 13.94 -27.22 -5.91
CA GLY A 41 13.12 -28.21 -5.23
C GLY A 41 11.99 -27.61 -4.39
N CYS A 42 11.21 -28.47 -3.73
CA CYS A 42 10.16 -28.07 -2.81
C CYS A 42 10.29 -28.74 -1.45
N THR A 43 10.37 -27.94 -0.40
CA THR A 43 10.28 -28.37 0.99
C THR A 43 8.93 -29.05 1.24
N ILE A 44 9.00 -30.28 1.73
CA ILE A 44 7.89 -31.09 2.22
C ILE A 44 7.42 -30.55 3.57
N ALA A 45 6.13 -30.70 3.88
CA ALA A 45 5.53 -30.17 5.10
C ALA A 45 5.52 -28.62 5.18
N ALA A 46 5.64 -27.97 4.03
CA ALA A 46 5.49 -26.54 3.82
C ALA A 46 4.38 -26.27 2.80
N PHE A 47 3.97 -25.02 2.65
CA PHE A 47 3.01 -24.61 1.62
C PHE A 47 3.68 -24.40 0.27
N GLY A 48 2.97 -24.73 -0.79
CA GLY A 48 3.41 -24.56 -2.18
C GLY A 48 2.44 -23.72 -2.98
N TRP A 49 2.98 -23.01 -3.97
CA TRP A 49 2.23 -22.28 -4.97
C TRP A 49 2.51 -22.83 -6.36
N ILE A 50 1.44 -23.05 -7.11
CA ILE A 50 1.50 -23.35 -8.53
C ILE A 50 1.90 -22.07 -9.26
N GLN A 51 2.93 -22.17 -10.08
CA GLN A 51 3.48 -21.05 -10.85
C GLN A 51 2.62 -20.78 -12.09
N GLY A 52 2.94 -19.71 -12.82
CA GLY A 52 2.14 -19.26 -13.97
C GLY A 52 2.02 -20.26 -15.14
N ASP A 53 2.78 -21.35 -15.13
CA ASP A 53 2.71 -22.44 -16.10
C ASP A 53 1.66 -23.52 -15.76
N GLY A 54 1.05 -23.45 -14.57
CA GLY A 54 0.01 -24.37 -14.12
C GLY A 54 0.50 -25.77 -13.72
N GLN A 55 1.82 -26.00 -13.67
CA GLN A 55 2.41 -27.30 -13.33
C GLN A 55 3.58 -27.20 -12.36
N THR A 56 4.41 -26.18 -12.49
CA THR A 56 5.54 -25.99 -11.59
C THR A 56 5.04 -25.52 -10.24
N VAL A 57 5.56 -26.11 -9.17
CA VAL A 57 5.29 -25.72 -7.79
C VAL A 57 6.57 -25.19 -7.17
N LEU A 58 6.47 -24.11 -6.40
CA LEU A 58 7.55 -23.60 -5.55
C LEU A 58 7.00 -23.35 -4.15
N ASN A 59 7.84 -23.42 -3.12
CA ASN A 59 7.47 -22.90 -1.80
C ASN A 59 7.59 -21.37 -1.72
N THR A 60 7.65 -20.70 -2.87
CA THR A 60 7.51 -19.26 -2.98
C THR A 60 6.31 -18.94 -3.85
N PRO A 61 5.56 -17.88 -3.51
CA PRO A 61 4.51 -17.41 -4.37
C PRO A 61 5.05 -17.08 -5.76
N PRO A 62 4.22 -17.17 -6.81
CA PRO A 62 4.61 -16.80 -8.16
C PRO A 62 5.16 -15.38 -8.13
N GLY A 63 6.37 -15.23 -8.68
CA GLY A 63 7.12 -13.99 -8.59
C GLY A 63 6.24 -12.82 -9.03
N THR A 64 5.87 -11.97 -8.07
CA THR A 64 5.22 -10.71 -8.39
C THR A 64 6.33 -9.81 -8.86
N SER A 65 6.61 -9.86 -10.17
CA SER A 65 7.62 -9.02 -10.79
C SER A 65 7.28 -7.59 -10.42
N VAL A 66 8.10 -6.99 -9.57
CA VAL A 66 8.00 -5.57 -9.25
C VAL A 66 8.69 -4.82 -10.36
N GLY A 67 7.97 -3.85 -10.91
CA GLY A 67 8.51 -2.92 -11.85
C GLY A 67 9.68 -2.17 -11.23
N SER A 68 10.81 -2.16 -11.93
CA SER A 68 12.01 -1.46 -11.49
C SER A 68 12.65 -0.68 -12.63
N GLY A 69 13.51 0.28 -12.27
CA GLY A 69 14.31 1.04 -13.23
C GLY A 69 13.55 2.19 -13.93
N ALA A 70 12.31 2.49 -13.55
CA ALA A 70 11.67 3.71 -14.03
C ALA A 70 12.33 4.95 -13.42
N THR A 71 12.68 5.91 -14.27
CA THR A 71 13.23 7.20 -13.84
C THR A 71 12.47 8.32 -14.54
N ALA A 72 12.24 9.42 -13.82
CA ALA A 72 11.55 10.58 -14.34
C ALA A 72 12.14 11.87 -13.75
N THR A 73 12.00 12.97 -14.48
CA THR A 73 12.46 14.29 -14.07
C THR A 73 11.31 15.28 -14.08
N ALA A 74 11.15 16.01 -12.98
CA ALA A 74 10.17 17.10 -12.89
C ALA A 74 10.72 18.39 -13.53
N THR A 75 9.85 19.12 -14.22
CA THR A 75 10.13 20.43 -14.78
C THR A 75 9.27 21.46 -14.07
N LEU A 76 9.90 22.57 -13.66
CA LEU A 76 9.20 23.67 -13.02
C LEU A 76 8.53 24.58 -14.05
N GLY A 77 7.29 24.97 -13.75
CA GLY A 77 6.61 26.09 -14.37
C GLY A 77 6.57 27.30 -13.44
N THR A 78 6.07 28.41 -13.97
CA THR A 78 5.85 29.64 -13.19
C THR A 78 4.60 29.52 -12.34
N GLU A 79 4.72 29.82 -11.04
CA GLU A 79 3.56 29.94 -10.17
C GLU A 79 2.88 31.29 -10.41
N THR A 80 1.59 31.25 -10.78
CA THR A 80 0.78 32.46 -10.92
C THR A 80 0.33 32.89 -9.54
N THR A 81 0.62 34.14 -9.18
CA THR A 81 0.14 34.75 -7.95
C THR A 81 -0.82 35.89 -8.25
N TYR A 82 -1.68 36.22 -7.30
CA TYR A 82 -2.66 37.29 -7.42
C TYR A 82 -2.41 38.30 -6.31
N THR A 83 -2.33 39.58 -6.67
CA THR A 83 -2.32 40.69 -5.71
C THR A 83 -3.54 41.56 -5.97
N VAL A 84 -4.13 42.06 -4.89
CA VAL A 84 -5.27 42.97 -4.94
C VAL A 84 -4.78 44.29 -5.52
N SER A 85 -5.39 44.71 -6.62
CA SER A 85 -5.00 45.92 -7.35
C SER A 85 -5.99 47.06 -7.19
N ALA A 86 -7.25 46.75 -6.88
CA ALA A 86 -8.27 47.76 -6.58
C ALA A 86 -9.36 47.22 -5.65
N LEU A 87 -10.02 48.15 -4.95
CA LEU A 87 -11.18 47.90 -4.10
C LEU A 87 -12.27 48.91 -4.46
N ALA A 88 -13.50 48.43 -4.65
CA ALA A 88 -14.67 49.28 -4.79
C ALA A 88 -15.70 48.98 -3.68
N VAL A 89 -16.40 50.01 -3.22
CA VAL A 89 -17.47 49.85 -2.24
C VAL A 89 -18.74 49.41 -2.98
N ASN A 90 -19.20 48.19 -2.70
CA ASN A 90 -20.44 47.66 -3.28
C ASN A 90 -21.65 47.98 -2.38
N ALA A 91 -21.49 47.80 -1.07
CA ALA A 91 -22.46 48.28 -0.08
C ALA A 91 -21.75 49.03 1.03
N ALA A 92 -22.17 50.28 1.29
CA ALA A 92 -21.46 51.21 2.16
C ALA A 92 -21.41 50.80 3.65
N GLY A 93 -22.30 49.91 4.11
CA GLY A 93 -22.47 49.63 5.53
C GLY A 93 -22.85 50.86 6.36
N THR A 94 -22.84 50.75 7.69
CA THR A 94 -23.10 51.85 8.61
C THR A 94 -22.22 51.75 9.85
N GLY A 95 -22.03 52.84 10.59
CA GLY A 95 -21.30 52.86 11.86
C GLY A 95 -19.76 52.80 11.74
N TYR A 96 -19.22 53.05 10.56
CA TYR A 96 -17.77 53.16 10.33
C TYR A 96 -17.27 54.58 10.58
N ALA A 97 -16.02 54.69 11.04
CA ALA A 97 -15.28 55.93 11.16
C ALA A 97 -14.09 55.94 10.19
N THR A 98 -13.66 57.14 9.78
CA THR A 98 -12.42 57.30 9.00
C THR A 98 -11.23 56.76 9.81
N GLY A 99 -10.44 55.87 9.20
CA GLY A 99 -9.32 55.17 9.85
C GLY A 99 -9.63 53.75 10.32
N ASP A 100 -10.90 53.33 10.30
CA ASP A 100 -11.27 51.95 10.64
C ASP A 100 -10.61 50.96 9.66
N THR A 101 -10.05 49.87 10.20
CA THR A 101 -9.43 48.80 9.42
C THR A 101 -10.47 47.71 9.14
N VAL A 102 -10.61 47.38 7.87
CA VAL A 102 -11.49 46.32 7.38
C VAL A 102 -10.66 45.23 6.70
N THR A 103 -11.04 43.99 6.95
CA THR A 103 -10.39 42.80 6.40
C THR A 103 -11.28 42.19 5.34
N PHE A 104 -10.68 41.75 4.24
CA PHE A 104 -11.35 41.07 3.13
C PHE A 104 -10.45 39.95 2.59
N THR A 105 -10.97 39.10 1.71
CA THR A 105 -10.19 38.01 1.10
C THR A 105 -9.01 38.60 0.32
N GLY A 106 -7.78 38.26 0.72
CA GLY A 106 -6.56 38.73 0.03
C GLY A 106 -5.94 40.01 0.59
N GLY A 107 -6.46 40.61 1.68
CA GLY A 107 -5.80 41.79 2.25
C GLY A 107 -6.56 42.55 3.34
N THR A 108 -6.04 43.73 3.66
CA THR A 108 -6.68 44.69 4.56
C THR A 108 -6.78 46.06 3.89
N ALA A 109 -7.82 46.82 4.26
CA ALA A 109 -8.04 48.18 3.79
C ALA A 109 -8.44 49.08 4.96
N THR A 110 -8.27 50.39 4.77
CA THR A 110 -8.70 51.41 5.72
C THR A 110 -9.84 52.23 5.15
N VAL A 111 -10.88 52.45 5.95
CA VAL A 111 -11.97 53.37 5.61
C VAL A 111 -11.39 54.78 5.47
N SER A 112 -11.53 55.33 4.27
CA SER A 112 -10.86 56.58 3.87
C SER A 112 -11.82 57.75 3.70
N ALA A 113 -13.10 57.45 3.45
CA ALA A 113 -14.16 58.45 3.48
C ALA A 113 -15.47 57.84 3.97
N ILE A 114 -16.23 58.65 4.71
CA ILE A 114 -17.54 58.33 5.25
C ILE A 114 -18.56 59.40 4.85
N GLY A 115 -19.78 58.98 4.55
CA GLY A 115 -20.94 59.83 4.36
C GLY A 115 -21.76 59.97 5.65
N THR A 116 -23.03 60.32 5.50
CA THR A 116 -23.96 60.43 6.63
C THR A 116 -24.13 59.09 7.35
N SER A 117 -24.30 59.14 8.68
CA SER A 117 -24.53 57.94 9.52
C SER A 117 -23.42 56.88 9.47
N GLY A 118 -22.19 57.27 9.11
CA GLY A 118 -21.02 56.38 9.07
C GLY A 118 -21.05 55.37 7.91
N ALA A 119 -21.73 55.72 6.81
CA ALA A 119 -21.72 54.93 5.58
C ALA A 119 -20.39 55.11 4.83
N VAL A 120 -19.70 54.03 4.50
CA VAL A 120 -18.40 54.08 3.81
C VAL A 120 -18.58 54.52 2.36
N THR A 121 -17.88 55.56 1.93
CA THR A 121 -17.90 56.05 0.55
C THR A 121 -16.60 55.76 -0.19
N ALA A 122 -15.49 55.58 0.54
CA ALA A 122 -14.23 55.15 -0.03
C ALA A 122 -13.39 54.35 0.97
N VAL A 123 -12.67 53.36 0.44
CA VAL A 123 -11.65 52.59 1.17
C VAL A 123 -10.31 52.71 0.45
N THR A 124 -9.22 52.64 1.19
CA THR A 124 -7.85 52.59 0.65
C THR A 124 -7.22 51.27 1.02
N LEU A 125 -6.66 50.58 0.01
CA LEU A 125 -5.94 49.33 0.22
C LEU A 125 -4.72 49.56 1.13
N LYS A 126 -4.58 48.74 2.17
CA LYS A 126 -3.48 48.84 3.14
C LYS A 126 -2.46 47.72 2.97
N THR A 127 -2.91 46.48 2.89
CA THR A 127 -2.05 45.32 2.60
C THR A 127 -2.67 44.45 1.51
N SER A 128 -1.81 43.94 0.63
CA SER A 128 -2.16 42.98 -0.41
C SER A 128 -1.05 41.91 -0.52
N PRO A 129 -0.99 40.95 0.41
CA PRO A 129 -0.11 39.81 0.26
C PRO A 129 -0.44 39.01 -1.00
N ALA A 130 0.58 38.58 -1.75
CA ALA A 130 0.40 37.72 -2.91
C ALA A 130 -0.30 36.40 -2.51
N GLN A 131 -1.34 36.02 -3.25
CA GLN A 131 -2.14 34.82 -3.06
C GLN A 131 -1.91 33.84 -4.21
N THR A 132 -2.00 32.54 -3.94
CA THR A 132 -1.93 31.48 -4.97
C THR A 132 -3.30 31.17 -5.58
N THR A 133 -4.37 31.67 -4.96
CA THR A 133 -5.75 31.63 -5.46
C THR A 133 -6.21 33.06 -5.73
N ASP A 134 -7.06 33.24 -6.74
CA ASP A 134 -7.57 34.57 -7.10
C ASP A 134 -8.49 35.10 -5.97
N PRO A 135 -8.11 36.19 -5.28
CA PRO A 135 -8.94 36.77 -4.23
C PRO A 135 -10.06 37.66 -4.79
N ALA A 136 -10.17 37.83 -6.11
CA ALA A 136 -11.22 38.62 -6.73
C ALA A 136 -12.60 38.04 -6.37
N ALA A 137 -13.34 38.79 -5.55
CA ALA A 137 -14.66 38.42 -5.08
C ALA A 137 -15.40 39.65 -4.60
N THR A 138 -16.73 39.55 -4.60
CA THR A 138 -17.60 40.46 -3.86
C THR A 138 -17.88 39.83 -2.50
N GLY A 139 -17.58 40.52 -1.40
CA GLY A 139 -17.72 39.92 -0.06
C GLY A 139 -17.92 40.92 1.07
N VAL A 140 -18.46 40.43 2.19
CA VAL A 140 -18.60 41.19 3.43
C VAL A 140 -17.21 41.49 4.00
N ALA A 141 -16.89 42.77 4.17
CA ALA A 141 -15.66 43.20 4.80
C ALA A 141 -15.86 43.23 6.33
N THR A 142 -14.99 42.54 7.06
CA THR A 142 -15.09 42.46 8.53
C THR A 142 -14.28 43.59 9.17
N THR A 143 -14.93 44.35 10.05
CA THR A 143 -14.25 45.39 10.85
C THR A 143 -13.33 44.77 11.86
N THR A 144 -12.05 45.14 11.82
CA THR A 144 -11.04 44.76 12.81
C THR A 144 -10.76 45.89 13.79
N SER A 145 -11.15 47.12 13.44
CA SER A 145 -11.27 48.25 14.36
C SER A 145 -12.53 49.05 14.02
N GLY A 146 -13.24 49.56 15.05
CA GLY A 146 -14.50 50.30 14.89
C GLY A 146 -15.75 49.47 15.19
N SER A 147 -16.93 50.09 15.02
CA SER A 147 -18.25 49.48 15.30
C SER A 147 -19.10 49.27 14.04
N GLY A 148 -18.49 49.39 12.86
CA GLY A 148 -19.17 49.33 11.58
C GLY A 148 -19.72 47.95 11.23
N THR A 149 -20.86 47.91 10.53
CA THR A 149 -21.46 46.67 10.04
C THR A 149 -21.99 46.81 8.61
N GLY A 150 -22.00 45.70 7.87
CA GLY A 150 -22.67 45.61 6.56
C GLY A 150 -21.91 46.21 5.37
N LEU A 151 -20.61 46.52 5.52
CA LEU A 151 -19.76 46.89 4.38
C LEU A 151 -19.53 45.66 3.50
N THR A 152 -19.74 45.81 2.19
CA THR A 152 -19.29 44.84 1.19
C THR A 152 -18.39 45.53 0.17
N LEU A 153 -17.33 44.83 -0.23
CA LEU A 153 -16.34 45.32 -1.17
C LEU A 153 -16.29 44.41 -2.40
N ASP A 154 -16.10 45.02 -3.56
CA ASP A 154 -15.67 44.33 -4.78
C ASP A 154 -14.14 44.38 -4.83
N VAL A 155 -13.53 43.20 -4.80
CA VAL A 155 -12.08 43.03 -4.85
C VAL A 155 -11.66 42.76 -6.29
N THR A 156 -10.78 43.61 -6.82
CA THR A 156 -10.12 43.36 -8.11
C THR A 156 -8.69 42.90 -7.85
N ALA A 157 -8.30 41.78 -8.44
CA ALA A 157 -6.95 41.25 -8.36
C ALA A 157 -6.26 41.25 -9.73
N THR A 158 -4.94 41.41 -9.73
CA THR A 158 -4.11 41.33 -10.93
C THR A 158 -3.19 40.11 -10.83
N PRO A 159 -3.12 39.25 -11.86
CA PRO A 159 -2.19 38.13 -11.88
C PRO A 159 -0.74 38.62 -12.07
N GLY A 160 0.19 37.94 -11.41
CA GLY A 160 1.63 38.12 -11.51
C GLY A 160 2.35 36.78 -11.43
N THR A 161 3.68 36.82 -11.47
CA THR A 161 4.53 35.61 -11.41
C THR A 161 5.35 35.61 -10.12
N SER A 162 5.35 34.50 -9.40
CA SER A 162 6.22 34.31 -8.23
C SER A 162 7.66 34.00 -8.65
N SER A 163 8.62 34.22 -7.73
CA SER A 163 9.99 33.70 -7.85
C SER A 163 10.08 32.20 -7.56
N SER A 164 9.03 31.63 -6.97
CA SER A 164 8.83 30.19 -6.81
C SER A 164 7.94 29.65 -7.92
N GLY A 165 8.06 28.36 -8.19
CA GLY A 165 7.37 27.66 -9.26
C GLY A 165 6.44 26.57 -8.76
N VAL A 166 5.74 25.99 -9.73
CA VAL A 166 4.94 24.77 -9.58
C VAL A 166 5.56 23.65 -10.41
N VAL A 167 5.30 22.39 -10.08
CA VAL A 167 5.66 21.28 -10.97
C VAL A 167 4.72 21.30 -12.17
N ALA A 168 5.23 21.68 -13.34
CA ALA A 168 4.42 21.80 -14.55
C ALA A 168 4.28 20.48 -15.29
N SER A 169 5.35 19.68 -15.32
CA SER A 169 5.36 18.40 -16.00
C SER A 169 6.37 17.45 -15.38
N VAL A 170 6.12 16.15 -15.52
CA VAL A 170 7.09 15.10 -15.20
C VAL A 170 7.36 14.31 -16.47
N THR A 171 8.61 14.29 -16.91
CA THR A 171 9.03 13.55 -18.11
C THR A 171 9.67 12.24 -17.68
N VAL A 172 9.22 11.13 -18.27
CA VAL A 172 9.81 9.80 -18.05
C VAL A 172 11.09 9.67 -18.88
N SER A 173 12.22 9.50 -18.22
CA SER A 173 13.53 9.33 -18.85
C SER A 173 13.83 7.87 -19.18
N ALA A 174 13.36 6.95 -18.32
CA ALA A 174 13.35 5.52 -18.58
C ALA A 174 12.07 4.93 -18.01
N GLY A 175 11.35 4.12 -18.80
CA GLY A 175 10.10 3.49 -18.36
C GLY A 175 10.28 2.30 -17.43
N GLY A 176 11.52 1.81 -17.28
CA GLY A 176 11.81 0.57 -16.55
C GLY A 176 11.14 -0.66 -17.15
N SER A 177 11.02 -1.72 -16.37
CA SER A 177 10.41 -2.99 -16.79
C SER A 177 9.81 -3.74 -15.60
N GLY A 178 8.80 -4.57 -15.87
CA GLY A 178 8.15 -5.43 -14.87
C GLY A 178 6.97 -4.79 -14.15
N TYR A 179 6.50 -3.61 -14.60
CA TYR A 179 5.36 -2.93 -13.98
C TYR A 179 4.05 -3.64 -14.29
N THR A 180 3.54 -4.40 -13.32
CA THR A 180 2.30 -5.21 -13.42
C THR A 180 1.07 -4.52 -12.82
N ALA A 181 1.29 -3.51 -11.96
CA ALA A 181 0.30 -2.61 -11.41
C ALA A 181 0.79 -1.16 -11.51
N VAL A 182 -0.13 -0.20 -11.40
CA VAL A 182 0.21 1.23 -11.46
C VAL A 182 1.17 1.56 -10.31
N PRO A 183 2.39 2.06 -10.59
CA PRO A 183 3.34 2.38 -9.54
C PRO A 183 2.99 3.69 -8.81
N THR A 184 3.47 3.81 -7.60
CA THR A 184 3.42 5.02 -6.78
C THR A 184 4.46 6.03 -7.27
N VAL A 185 4.03 7.27 -7.51
CA VAL A 185 4.92 8.38 -7.87
C VAL A 185 5.05 9.31 -6.68
N THR A 186 6.27 9.47 -6.18
CA THR A 186 6.59 10.36 -5.07
C THR A 186 7.43 11.52 -5.57
N ILE A 187 6.96 12.75 -5.31
CA ILE A 187 7.69 13.99 -5.65
C ILE A 187 8.19 14.59 -4.34
N SER A 188 9.50 14.79 -4.22
CA SER A 188 10.13 15.29 -2.99
C SER A 188 11.28 16.25 -3.26
N GLY A 189 11.62 17.10 -2.28
CA GLY A 189 12.64 18.14 -2.43
C GLY A 189 12.16 19.35 -3.21
N GLY A 190 13.08 20.12 -3.79
CA GLY A 190 12.75 21.31 -4.58
C GLY A 190 12.32 22.55 -3.79
N GLY A 191 12.19 22.45 -2.46
CA GLY A 191 11.79 23.53 -1.55
C GLY A 191 10.29 23.85 -1.51
N GLY A 192 9.47 23.21 -2.35
CA GLY A 192 8.02 23.36 -2.40
C GLY A 192 7.26 22.21 -1.74
N THR A 193 5.94 22.28 -1.76
CA THR A 193 5.03 21.26 -1.20
C THR A 193 3.78 21.06 -2.05
N GLY A 194 3.13 19.90 -1.89
CA GLY A 194 1.80 19.64 -2.46
C GLY A 194 1.78 19.05 -3.86
N ALA A 195 2.92 18.85 -4.54
CA ALA A 195 2.89 18.23 -5.87
C ALA A 195 2.48 16.75 -5.79
N THR A 196 1.51 16.37 -6.62
CA THR A 196 1.03 14.98 -6.77
C THR A 196 1.02 14.60 -8.25
N ALA A 197 1.28 13.32 -8.54
CA ALA A 197 1.28 12.80 -9.89
C ALA A 197 0.87 11.32 -9.93
N THR A 198 0.43 10.87 -11.10
CA THR A 198 0.02 9.48 -11.37
C THR A 198 0.81 8.93 -12.55
N ALA A 199 1.23 7.67 -12.48
CA ALA A 199 1.93 6.99 -13.58
C ALA A 199 0.95 6.27 -14.51
N THR A 200 1.31 6.16 -15.78
CA THR A 200 0.64 5.32 -16.78
C THR A 200 1.58 4.20 -17.21
N ILE A 201 1.06 2.98 -17.27
CA ILE A 201 1.81 1.79 -17.68
C ILE A 201 1.27 1.23 -18.99
N TYR A 202 2.17 0.77 -19.85
CA TYR A 202 1.82 0.02 -21.06
C TYR A 202 2.93 -0.98 -21.37
N GLY A 203 2.56 -2.23 -21.63
CA GLY A 203 3.52 -3.29 -21.97
C GLY A 203 4.55 -3.59 -20.86
N GLY A 204 4.20 -3.39 -19.59
CA GLY A 204 5.10 -3.65 -18.46
C GLY A 204 6.12 -2.55 -18.15
N ALA A 205 6.00 -1.38 -18.78
CA ALA A 205 6.85 -0.20 -18.55
C ALA A 205 6.00 1.04 -18.24
N VAL A 206 6.57 1.99 -17.51
CA VAL A 206 5.98 3.32 -17.28
C VAL A 206 6.13 4.14 -18.55
N THR A 207 5.01 4.51 -19.18
CA THR A 207 5.01 5.28 -20.44
C THR A 207 4.73 6.77 -20.24
N GLY A 208 4.23 7.17 -19.07
CA GLY A 208 3.97 8.55 -18.76
C GLY A 208 3.75 8.79 -17.29
N VAL A 209 3.92 10.04 -16.87
CA VAL A 209 3.55 10.51 -15.53
C VAL A 209 2.74 11.80 -15.71
N THR A 210 1.52 11.80 -15.22
CA THR A 210 0.60 12.94 -15.29
C THR A 210 0.58 13.63 -13.93
N VAL A 211 0.90 14.92 -13.90
CA VAL A 211 0.81 15.75 -12.69
C VAL A 211 -0.66 16.05 -12.41
N THR A 212 -1.13 15.68 -11.22
CA THR A 212 -2.51 15.93 -10.76
C THR A 212 -2.61 17.22 -9.95
N ASP A 213 -1.55 17.57 -9.22
CA ASP A 213 -1.38 18.87 -8.56
C ASP A 213 0.09 19.29 -8.72
N GLY A 214 0.34 20.50 -9.20
CA GLY A 214 1.70 21.04 -9.35
C GLY A 214 2.33 21.48 -8.02
N GLY A 215 1.53 21.58 -6.96
CA GLY A 215 1.94 22.12 -5.67
C GLY A 215 2.32 23.60 -5.76
N SER A 216 3.06 24.10 -4.77
CA SER A 216 3.47 25.51 -4.66
C SER A 216 4.85 25.66 -4.03
N GLY A 217 5.50 26.81 -4.27
CA GLY A 217 6.72 27.17 -3.56
C GLY A 217 8.01 26.47 -4.02
N TYR A 218 8.02 25.81 -5.18
CA TYR A 218 9.21 25.10 -5.65
C TYR A 218 10.26 26.08 -6.16
N THR A 219 11.43 26.12 -5.50
CA THR A 219 12.56 26.99 -5.85
C THR A 219 13.63 26.26 -6.67
N SER A 220 13.57 24.93 -6.71
CA SER A 220 14.41 24.06 -7.54
C SER A 220 13.62 22.83 -7.98
N ALA A 221 14.07 22.15 -9.05
CA ALA A 221 13.36 20.99 -9.57
C ALA A 221 13.32 19.86 -8.52
N PRO A 222 12.14 19.30 -8.18
CA PRO A 222 12.04 18.23 -7.21
C PRO A 222 12.50 16.88 -7.80
N THR A 223 12.89 15.96 -6.92
CA THR A 223 13.21 14.58 -7.26
C THR A 223 11.91 13.77 -7.39
N VAL A 224 11.79 13.03 -8.49
CA VAL A 224 10.68 12.11 -8.73
C VAL A 224 11.17 10.67 -8.52
N THR A 225 10.49 9.95 -7.64
CA THR A 225 10.76 8.53 -7.37
C THR A 225 9.54 7.71 -7.75
N ILE A 226 9.74 6.65 -8.53
CA ILE A 226 8.67 5.75 -8.99
C ILE A 226 8.95 4.37 -8.40
N THR A 227 8.04 3.90 -7.54
CA THR A 227 8.14 2.57 -6.92
C THR A 227 6.86 1.80 -7.16
N GLN A 228 6.98 0.50 -7.41
CA GLN A 228 5.84 -0.40 -7.38
C GLN A 228 5.96 -1.27 -6.14
N GLU A 229 4.92 -1.30 -5.33
CA GLU A 229 4.78 -2.33 -4.31
C GLU A 229 4.54 -3.69 -4.99
N ALA A 230 5.17 -4.74 -4.47
CA ALA A 230 4.88 -6.09 -4.92
C ALA A 230 3.38 -6.35 -4.74
N ALA A 231 2.74 -6.93 -5.76
CA ALA A 231 1.38 -7.42 -5.57
C ALA A 231 1.40 -8.41 -4.38
N THR A 232 0.45 -8.27 -3.46
CA THR A 232 0.30 -9.24 -2.37
C THR A 232 -0.01 -10.58 -3.01
N PRO A 233 0.84 -11.61 -2.84
CA PRO A 233 0.58 -12.89 -3.46
C PRO A 233 -0.71 -13.51 -2.92
N GLY A 234 -1.36 -14.34 -3.74
CA GLY A 234 -2.52 -15.11 -3.31
C GLY A 234 -2.17 -16.13 -2.23
N ALA A 235 -3.18 -16.63 -1.52
CA ALA A 235 -3.04 -17.77 -0.62
C ALA A 235 -2.38 -18.96 -1.36
N PRO A 236 -1.57 -19.78 -0.67
CA PRO A 236 -0.97 -20.96 -1.27
C PRO A 236 -2.03 -21.93 -1.80
N ASP A 237 -1.72 -22.60 -2.91
CA ASP A 237 -2.63 -23.57 -3.54
C ASP A 237 -2.78 -24.85 -2.70
N GLY A 238 -1.77 -25.20 -1.89
CA GLY A 238 -1.89 -26.33 -0.98
C GLY A 238 -0.64 -26.63 -0.16
N PHE A 239 -0.78 -27.62 0.71
CA PHE A 239 0.29 -28.14 1.56
C PHE A 239 1.04 -29.27 0.86
N VAL A 240 2.38 -29.22 0.83
CA VAL A 240 3.23 -30.21 0.16
C VAL A 240 3.26 -31.49 0.97
N PHE A 241 2.61 -32.53 0.44
CA PHE A 241 2.43 -33.81 1.11
C PHE A 241 3.69 -34.67 1.07
N ASN A 242 3.95 -35.37 2.17
CA ASN A 242 4.95 -36.43 2.24
C ASN A 242 4.29 -37.75 1.82
N ASP A 243 4.60 -38.24 0.63
CA ASP A 243 4.09 -39.51 0.09
C ASP A 243 4.72 -40.75 0.72
N ARG A 244 5.65 -40.55 1.67
CA ARG A 244 6.36 -41.60 2.40
C ARG A 244 7.24 -42.49 1.53
N SER A 245 7.47 -42.11 0.28
CA SER A 245 8.58 -42.62 -0.50
C SER A 245 9.87 -41.98 0.06
N ALA A 246 10.99 -42.68 0.10
CA ALA A 246 12.27 -42.10 0.54
C ALA A 246 13.01 -41.56 -0.68
N TRP A 247 13.37 -40.27 -0.68
CA TRP A 247 13.92 -39.58 -1.83
C TRP A 247 15.34 -39.14 -1.49
N ILE A 248 16.30 -39.87 -2.04
CA ILE A 248 17.71 -39.55 -1.93
C ILE A 248 18.22 -39.43 -3.37
N SER A 249 18.60 -38.22 -3.79
CA SER A 249 19.06 -37.92 -5.14
C SER A 249 20.35 -38.64 -5.50
N ASP A 250 21.26 -38.76 -4.53
CA ASP A 250 22.55 -39.44 -4.69
C ASP A 250 22.82 -40.41 -3.54
N ILE A 251 23.50 -41.51 -3.81
CA ILE A 251 23.77 -42.59 -2.85
C ILE A 251 24.55 -42.15 -1.58
N TYR A 252 25.07 -40.92 -1.56
CA TYR A 252 25.81 -40.33 -0.44
C TYR A 252 25.10 -39.15 0.24
N ASP A 253 23.92 -38.76 -0.24
CA ASP A 253 23.13 -37.68 0.37
C ASP A 253 22.42 -38.17 1.63
N GLU A 254 22.30 -37.28 2.61
CA GLU A 254 21.46 -37.50 3.78
C GLU A 254 19.97 -37.33 3.39
N ALA A 255 19.07 -38.00 4.11
CA ALA A 255 17.64 -37.85 3.89
C ALA A 255 17.23 -36.38 4.17
N THR A 256 16.68 -35.70 3.16
CA THR A 256 16.18 -34.33 3.29
C THR A 256 14.66 -34.29 3.21
N MET A 257 14.06 -33.23 3.75
CA MET A 257 12.64 -32.93 3.58
C MET A 257 12.41 -32.07 2.33
N VAL A 258 13.22 -32.22 1.29
CA VAL A 258 13.13 -31.43 0.06
C VAL A 258 12.92 -32.36 -1.13
N MET A 259 11.81 -32.18 -1.83
CA MET A 259 11.56 -32.79 -3.13
C MET A 259 12.50 -32.16 -4.16
N PRO A 260 13.37 -32.93 -4.86
CA PRO A 260 14.27 -32.37 -5.85
C PRO A 260 13.51 -31.77 -7.04
N GLN A 261 14.15 -30.82 -7.73
CA GLN A 261 13.58 -30.19 -8.92
C GLN A 261 13.17 -31.22 -9.99
N GLY A 262 12.03 -30.98 -10.63
CA GLY A 262 11.53 -31.75 -11.77
C GLY A 262 10.75 -33.01 -11.39
N TYR A 263 10.69 -33.35 -10.11
CA TYR A 263 9.92 -34.50 -9.65
C TYR A 263 8.48 -34.15 -9.32
N MET A 264 7.59 -35.12 -9.50
CA MET A 264 6.17 -34.97 -9.22
C MET A 264 5.92 -34.79 -7.72
N LEU A 265 4.99 -33.93 -7.35
CA LEU A 265 4.54 -33.78 -5.97
C LEU A 265 3.02 -33.68 -5.88
N ASP A 266 2.51 -33.88 -4.68
CA ASP A 266 1.08 -33.77 -4.38
C ASP A 266 0.85 -32.58 -3.45
N LEU A 267 0.02 -31.64 -3.90
CA LEU A 267 -0.42 -30.52 -3.09
C LEU A 267 -1.79 -30.83 -2.50
N LYS A 268 -1.92 -30.62 -1.19
CA LYS A 268 -3.16 -30.85 -0.47
C LYS A 268 -3.89 -29.53 -0.21
N ALA A 269 -5.02 -29.36 -0.85
CA ALA A 269 -5.91 -28.23 -0.61
C ALA A 269 -6.67 -28.39 0.72
N GLN A 270 -7.03 -29.64 1.09
CA GLN A 270 -7.80 -29.92 2.30
C GLN A 270 -7.33 -31.20 3.00
N GLY A 271 -7.54 -31.28 4.30
CA GLY A 271 -7.24 -32.45 5.13
C GLY A 271 -6.57 -32.11 6.45
N ASP A 272 -6.10 -33.16 7.13
CA ASP A 272 -5.39 -33.06 8.41
C ASP A 272 -3.96 -33.57 8.26
N TYR A 273 -2.99 -32.74 8.63
CA TYR A 273 -1.58 -33.03 8.41
C TYR A 273 -0.73 -32.72 9.62
N PHE A 274 0.33 -33.51 9.80
CA PHE A 274 1.42 -33.17 10.70
C PHE A 274 2.29 -32.09 10.05
N ALA A 275 2.59 -31.04 10.80
CA ALA A 275 3.36 -29.89 10.33
C ALA A 275 4.31 -29.40 11.43
N VAL A 276 5.25 -28.53 11.09
CA VAL A 276 6.13 -27.88 12.06
C VAL A 276 5.95 -26.38 11.94
N SER A 277 5.56 -25.73 13.04
CA SER A 277 5.40 -24.28 13.09
C SER A 277 6.67 -23.61 13.61
N THR A 278 7.03 -22.48 13.00
CA THR A 278 8.12 -21.59 13.46
C THR A 278 7.74 -20.77 14.69
N THR A 279 6.44 -20.68 15.00
CA THR A 279 5.90 -19.98 16.17
C THR A 279 5.24 -20.97 17.13
N ALA A 280 5.22 -20.62 18.42
CA ALA A 280 4.40 -21.35 19.39
C ALA A 280 2.92 -21.24 18.98
N SER A 281 2.22 -22.36 19.04
CA SER A 281 0.89 -22.50 18.48
C SER A 281 -0.09 -23.03 19.51
N THR A 282 -1.33 -22.56 19.45
CA THR A 282 -2.44 -23.05 20.26
C THR A 282 -3.57 -23.49 19.34
N ARG A 283 -4.37 -24.47 19.77
CA ARG A 283 -5.54 -24.91 19.02
C ARG A 283 -6.46 -23.73 18.66
N GLY A 284 -7.00 -23.74 17.44
CA GLY A 284 -7.87 -22.70 16.90
C GLY A 284 -7.14 -21.49 16.28
N GLN A 285 -5.81 -21.41 16.38
CA GLN A 285 -5.05 -20.38 15.65
C GLN A 285 -5.08 -20.63 14.14
N LYS A 286 -4.98 -19.56 13.36
CA LYS A 286 -4.82 -19.62 11.92
C LYS A 286 -3.38 -19.96 11.55
N VAL A 287 -3.24 -20.72 10.48
CA VAL A 287 -1.97 -21.08 9.88
C VAL A 287 -1.62 -20.10 8.77
N PHE A 288 -0.40 -19.58 8.82
CA PHE A 288 0.17 -18.63 7.87
C PHE A 288 1.35 -19.27 7.15
N ALA A 289 1.41 -19.09 5.84
CA ALA A 289 2.49 -19.56 4.98
C ALA A 289 3.49 -18.44 4.71
N SER A 290 4.76 -18.64 5.04
CA SER A 290 5.85 -17.72 4.69
C SER A 290 5.95 -17.53 3.19
N THR A 291 6.04 -16.28 2.73
CA THR A 291 6.23 -15.96 1.31
C THR A 291 7.66 -16.19 0.83
N THR A 292 8.59 -16.52 1.74
CA THR A 292 10.00 -16.76 1.40
C THR A 292 10.28 -18.23 1.08
N ASP A 293 9.59 -19.15 1.74
CA ASP A 293 9.93 -20.58 1.74
C ASP A 293 8.76 -21.50 2.10
N GLY A 294 7.53 -20.97 2.22
CA GLY A 294 6.32 -21.73 2.50
C GLY A 294 6.26 -22.31 3.91
N THR A 295 7.22 -21.99 4.77
CA THR A 295 7.24 -22.45 6.17
C THR A 295 6.02 -21.93 6.95
N ILE A 296 5.68 -22.67 7.99
CA ILE A 296 4.44 -22.46 8.73
C ILE A 296 4.71 -21.54 9.92
N SER A 297 3.82 -20.56 10.09
CA SER A 297 3.69 -19.77 11.31
C SER A 297 2.21 -19.72 11.71
N THR A 298 1.92 -19.33 12.95
CA THR A 298 0.57 -19.32 13.51
C THR A 298 0.28 -18.00 14.21
N ALA A 299 -0.93 -17.48 14.03
CA ALA A 299 -1.41 -16.28 14.71
C ALA A 299 -2.94 -16.33 14.85
N ALA A 300 -3.53 -15.33 15.52
CA ALA A 300 -4.98 -15.22 15.59
C ALA A 300 -5.57 -15.00 14.18
N ALA A 301 -6.78 -15.51 13.93
CA ALA A 301 -7.45 -15.34 12.64
C ALA A 301 -7.61 -13.86 12.26
N GLY A 302 -7.34 -13.51 11.01
CA GLY A 302 -7.36 -12.12 10.54
C GLY A 302 -6.17 -11.26 10.99
N SER A 303 -5.16 -11.83 11.64
CA SER A 303 -3.92 -11.11 11.96
C SER A 303 -3.10 -10.87 10.70
N THR A 304 -2.47 -9.71 10.58
CA THR A 304 -1.47 -9.47 9.54
C THR A 304 -0.09 -9.91 10.04
N VAL A 305 0.48 -10.94 9.42
CA VAL A 305 1.84 -11.43 9.72
C VAL A 305 2.78 -10.99 8.60
N SER A 306 3.82 -10.21 8.93
CA SER A 306 4.77 -9.72 7.94
C SER A 306 5.48 -10.86 7.23
N GLY A 307 5.48 -10.85 5.89
CA GLY A 307 6.12 -11.89 5.08
C GLY A 307 5.41 -13.24 5.11
N ALA A 308 4.15 -13.31 5.54
CA ALA A 308 3.35 -14.53 5.49
C ALA A 308 1.90 -14.26 5.07
N ILE A 309 1.25 -15.27 4.51
CA ILE A 309 -0.12 -15.20 3.99
C ILE A 309 -1.02 -16.16 4.76
N GLU A 310 -2.20 -15.69 5.17
CA GLU A 310 -3.19 -16.52 5.86
C GLU A 310 -3.68 -17.65 4.94
N THR A 311 -3.73 -18.87 5.46
CA THR A 311 -4.18 -20.05 4.72
C THR A 311 -5.56 -20.52 5.19
N GLU A 312 -6.14 -21.49 4.48
CA GLU A 312 -7.40 -22.12 4.90
C GLU A 312 -7.24 -22.99 6.15
N PHE A 313 -6.02 -23.40 6.49
CA PHE A 313 -5.73 -24.30 7.60
C PHE A 313 -5.78 -23.61 8.98
N TYR A 314 -6.16 -24.40 9.98
CA TYR A 314 -6.16 -24.05 11.39
C TYR A 314 -5.31 -25.04 12.18
N VAL A 315 -4.82 -24.61 13.34
CA VAL A 315 -4.11 -25.47 14.29
C VAL A 315 -5.14 -26.33 15.03
N ALA A 316 -5.11 -27.64 14.80
CA ALA A 316 -5.96 -28.61 15.52
C ALA A 316 -5.30 -29.06 16.83
N ILE A 317 -3.98 -29.26 16.83
CA ILE A 317 -3.18 -29.53 18.03
C ILE A 317 -1.95 -28.64 17.99
N GLY A 318 -1.81 -27.78 19.00
CA GLY A 318 -0.70 -26.85 19.11
C GLY A 318 0.53 -27.45 19.80
N GLY A 319 1.62 -26.69 19.79
CA GLY A 319 2.92 -27.05 20.36
C GLY A 319 3.87 -25.85 20.37
N ASN A 320 5.06 -26.02 20.95
CA ASN A 320 6.07 -24.97 20.94
C ASN A 320 6.62 -24.75 19.51
N ALA A 321 7.33 -23.63 19.31
CA ALA A 321 8.04 -23.39 18.06
C ALA A 321 9.05 -24.52 17.77
N GLY A 322 9.01 -25.06 16.55
CA GLY A 322 9.84 -26.18 16.11
C GLY A 322 9.32 -27.57 16.49
N GLU A 323 8.23 -27.68 17.27
CA GLU A 323 7.59 -28.96 17.56
C GLU A 323 6.60 -29.36 16.45
N THR A 324 6.32 -30.66 16.36
CA THR A 324 5.30 -31.17 15.45
C THR A 324 3.91 -30.83 15.98
N ILE A 325 3.14 -30.14 15.14
CA ILE A 325 1.76 -29.74 15.37
C ILE A 325 0.84 -30.48 14.40
N THR A 326 -0.47 -30.41 14.64
CA THR A 326 -1.47 -30.87 13.67
C THR A 326 -2.21 -29.67 13.10
N ILE A 327 -2.27 -29.59 11.78
CA ILE A 327 -3.06 -28.60 11.04
C ILE A 327 -4.25 -29.28 10.37
N SER A 328 -5.36 -28.58 10.27
CA SER A 328 -6.62 -29.10 9.73
C SER A 328 -7.38 -28.02 8.95
N THR A 329 -8.02 -28.42 7.86
CA THR A 329 -9.06 -27.60 7.19
C THR A 329 -10.46 -27.84 7.76
N TRP A 330 -10.64 -28.81 8.65
CA TRP A 330 -11.94 -29.21 9.21
C TRP A 330 -12.15 -28.70 10.64
N ASP A 331 -11.07 -28.67 11.43
CA ASP A 331 -11.12 -28.30 12.85
C ASP A 331 -10.74 -26.84 13.05
N HIS A 332 -11.74 -25.99 13.30
CA HIS A 332 -11.56 -24.54 13.46
C HIS A 332 -11.74 -24.08 14.92
N ASN A 333 -12.00 -24.99 15.88
CA ASN A 333 -12.31 -24.66 17.28
C ASN A 333 -11.92 -25.74 18.30
#